data_AF-A0AAE3WF53-F1
#
_entry.id   AF-A0AAE3WF53-F1
#
_cell.length_a   1.000
_cell.length_b   1.000
_cell.length_c   1.000
_cell.angle_alpha   90.00
_cell.angle_beta   90.00
_cell.angle_gamma   90.00
#
_symmetry.space_group_name_H-M   'P 1'
#
loop_
_entity.id
_entity.type
_entity.pdbx_description
1 polymer ?
#
loop_
_entity_poly.entity_id
_entity_poly.type
_entity_poly.pdbx_seq_one_letter_code
_entity_poly.pdbx_strand_id
1 'polypeptide(L)'
;MISQTQAKSAYARGAMPIRTDRGTEYELFARITHKMRAAAARGQAGFAALAEALHNNRQLWTMLAADVADGDNALSKDLRARIFYLAEFTHDYSGKVLSKGASIAPLVEINAAMMRGLRGTGPKT
;
A
#
# COMPACT_ATOMS: atom_id res chain seq x y z
N MET A 1 -35.68 21.41 22.61
CA MET A 1 -34.44 21.44 21.81
C MET A 1 -33.95 20.01 21.66
N ILE A 2 -33.80 19.53 20.43
CA ILE A 2 -33.39 18.17 20.08
C ILE A 2 -31.86 18.15 19.97
N SER A 3 -31.16 17.39 20.81
CA SER A 3 -29.71 17.20 20.70
C SER A 3 -29.43 16.00 19.80
N GLN A 4 -29.06 16.25 18.54
CA GLN A 4 -28.43 15.27 17.66
C GLN A 4 -26.92 15.25 17.95
N THR A 5 -26.43 14.23 18.65
CA THR A 5 -24.98 14.00 18.78
C THR A 5 -24.56 12.99 17.71
N GLN A 6 -23.85 13.49 16.69
CA GLN A 6 -23.36 12.73 15.56
C GLN A 6 -22.34 11.66 15.97
N ALA A 7 -22.46 10.50 15.33
CA ALA A 7 -21.62 9.33 15.49
C ALA A 7 -20.17 9.58 15.05
N LYS A 8 -19.21 9.34 15.96
CA LYS A 8 -17.83 8.93 15.62
C LYS A 8 -17.21 8.17 16.80
N SER A 9 -17.33 6.84 16.82
CA SER A 9 -16.46 5.98 17.65
C SER A 9 -16.59 4.51 17.21
N ALA A 10 -15.87 4.15 16.16
CA ALA A 10 -15.66 2.74 15.80
C ALA A 10 -14.23 2.53 15.26
N TYR A 11 -13.23 2.96 16.04
CA TYR A 11 -11.83 2.55 15.85
C TYR A 11 -11.17 2.40 17.21
N ALA A 12 -11.67 1.47 18.01
CA ALA A 12 -10.92 0.90 19.12
C ALA A 12 -11.71 -0.31 19.63
N ARG A 13 -11.43 -1.50 19.09
CA ARG A 13 -11.62 -2.75 19.84
C ARG A 13 -10.85 -3.89 19.19
N GLY A 14 -9.80 -4.31 19.91
CA GLY A 14 -9.39 -5.71 20.01
C GLY A 14 -8.54 -6.30 18.88
N ALA A 15 -7.24 -6.09 18.92
CA ALA A 15 -6.25 -7.12 18.58
C ALA A 15 -4.90 -6.70 19.16
N MET A 16 -4.22 -7.62 19.87
CA MET A 16 -2.86 -7.39 20.35
C MET A 16 -1.95 -7.06 19.15
N PRO A 17 -0.93 -6.19 19.28
CA PRO A 17 -0.17 -5.76 18.12
C PRO A 17 0.61 -6.92 17.53
N ILE A 18 0.15 -7.35 16.36
CA ILE A 18 0.95 -7.93 15.28
C ILE A 18 2.03 -6.89 14.89
N ARG A 19 2.97 -6.65 15.81
CA ARG A 19 4.03 -5.65 15.63
C ARG A 19 5.03 -6.10 14.55
N THR A 20 5.07 -7.40 14.26
CA THR A 20 5.94 -8.02 13.25
C THR A 20 5.44 -7.81 11.82
N ASP A 21 4.15 -8.03 11.54
CA ASP A 21 3.69 -8.08 10.14
C ASP A 21 3.55 -6.68 9.55
N ARG A 22 3.00 -5.72 10.30
CA ARG A 22 2.89 -4.32 9.85
C ARG A 22 4.24 -3.62 9.73
N GLY A 23 5.18 -3.94 10.63
CA GLY A 23 6.56 -3.47 10.54
C GLY A 23 7.25 -4.01 9.30
N THR A 24 7.03 -5.29 9.00
CA THR A 24 7.56 -5.94 7.79
C THR A 24 6.95 -5.34 6.52
N GLU A 25 5.63 -5.13 6.46
CA GLU A 25 4.95 -4.46 5.34
C GLU A 25 5.53 -3.06 5.09
N TYR A 26 5.74 -2.28 6.16
CA TYR A 26 6.33 -0.95 6.07
C TYR A 26 7.74 -0.98 5.48
N GLU A 27 8.59 -1.92 5.89
CA GLU A 27 9.95 -2.04 5.38
C GLU A 27 9.96 -2.50 3.90
N LEU A 28 9.02 -3.36 3.50
CA LEU A 28 8.86 -3.84 2.12
C LEU A 28 8.44 -2.70 1.16
N PHE A 29 7.26 -2.10 1.37
CA PHE A 29 7.15 -0.64 1.53
C PHE A 29 8.28 0.23 1.01
N ALA A 30 9.07 0.66 2.01
CA ALA A 30 10.14 1.62 1.88
C ALA A 30 11.22 1.15 0.90
N ARG A 31 11.66 -0.10 1.01
CA ARG A 31 12.71 -0.66 0.14
C ARG A 31 12.30 -0.67 -1.33
N ILE A 32 11.11 -1.18 -1.65
CA ILE A 32 10.64 -1.27 -3.03
C ILE A 32 10.49 0.14 -3.62
N THR A 33 9.89 1.06 -2.86
CA THR A 33 9.71 2.45 -3.28
C THR A 33 11.04 3.16 -3.53
N HIS A 34 12.04 2.92 -2.67
CA HIS A 34 13.40 3.44 -2.85
C HIS A 34 14.03 2.89 -4.14
N LYS A 35 13.96 1.57 -4.37
CA LYS A 35 14.47 0.93 -5.60
C LYS A 35 13.82 1.50 -6.86
N MET A 36 12.49 1.71 -6.86
CA MET A 36 11.77 2.31 -7.98
C MET A 36 12.30 3.71 -8.30
N ARG A 37 12.44 4.58 -7.28
CA ARG A 37 12.97 5.94 -7.45
C ARG A 37 14.41 5.93 -7.98
N ALA A 38 15.28 5.11 -7.37
CA ALA A 38 16.69 5.02 -7.76
C ALA A 38 16.86 4.51 -9.20
N ALA A 39 16.07 3.51 -9.61
CA ALA A 39 16.10 2.99 -10.97
C ALA A 39 15.55 4.01 -11.99
N ALA A 40 14.43 4.66 -11.68
CA ALA A 40 13.86 5.68 -12.57
C ALA A 40 14.77 6.89 -12.77
N ALA A 41 15.52 7.31 -11.73
CA ALA A 41 16.48 8.40 -11.82
C ALA A 41 17.63 8.14 -12.81
N ARG A 42 17.89 6.88 -13.16
CA ARG A 42 18.92 6.47 -14.14
C ARG A 42 18.40 6.45 -15.59
N GLY A 43 17.14 6.79 -15.82
CA GLY A 43 16.53 6.78 -17.15
C GLY A 43 16.65 5.41 -17.83
N GLN A 44 17.02 5.39 -19.11
CA GLN A 44 17.12 4.16 -19.90
C GLN A 44 18.13 3.15 -19.32
N ALA A 45 19.24 3.62 -18.75
CA ALA A 45 20.23 2.76 -18.11
C ALA A 45 19.72 2.08 -16.82
N GLY A 46 18.61 2.58 -16.25
CA GLY A 46 17.94 2.00 -15.09
C GLY A 46 16.77 1.08 -15.41
N PHE A 47 16.43 0.90 -16.69
CA PHE A 47 15.17 0.24 -17.09
C PHE A 47 15.02 -1.18 -16.52
N ALA A 48 16.05 -2.01 -16.62
CA ALA A 48 16.01 -3.38 -16.08
C ALA A 48 15.75 -3.41 -14.57
N ALA A 49 16.43 -2.55 -13.81
CA ALA A 49 16.23 -2.42 -12.37
C ALA A 49 14.85 -1.85 -12.02
N LEU A 50 14.32 -0.95 -12.87
CA LEU A 50 12.97 -0.41 -12.70
C LEU A 50 11.92 -1.50 -12.94
N ALA A 51 12.10 -2.35 -13.94
CA ALA A 51 11.23 -3.48 -14.22
C ALA A 51 11.18 -4.48 -13.06
N GLU A 52 12.34 -4.82 -12.49
CA GLU A 52 12.44 -5.65 -11.28
C GLU A 52 11.72 -4.98 -10.09
N ALA A 53 11.98 -3.69 -9.84
CA ALA A 53 11.36 -2.97 -8.73
C ALA A 53 9.82 -2.89 -8.87
N LEU A 54 9.31 -2.67 -10.09
CA LEU A 54 7.87 -2.67 -10.39
C LEU A 54 7.26 -4.06 -10.27
N HIS A 55 7.98 -5.12 -10.66
CA HIS A 55 7.53 -6.49 -10.44
C HIS A 55 7.37 -6.80 -8.95
N ASN A 56 8.39 -6.49 -8.14
CA ASN A 56 8.34 -6.65 -6.69
C ASN A 56 7.20 -5.84 -6.06
N ASN A 57 6.95 -4.62 -6.56
CA ASN A 57 5.82 -3.80 -6.12
C ASN A 57 4.48 -4.48 -6.41
N ARG A 58 4.28 -5.01 -7.62
CA ARG A 58 3.06 -5.76 -7.97
C ARG A 58 2.89 -6.99 -7.09
N GLN A 59 3.96 -7.75 -6.83
CA GLN A 59 3.89 -8.93 -5.96
C GLN A 59 3.43 -8.58 -4.53
N LEU A 60 3.99 -7.51 -3.94
CA LEU A 60 3.56 -7.04 -2.63
C LEU A 60 2.07 -6.69 -2.60
N TRP A 61 1.59 -5.96 -3.60
CA TRP A 61 0.18 -5.62 -3.72
C TRP A 61 -0.73 -6.84 -3.95
N THR A 62 -0.28 -7.84 -4.69
CA THR A 62 -1.00 -9.11 -4.84
C THR A 62 -1.12 -9.86 -3.51
N MET A 63 -0.07 -9.90 -2.70
CA MET A 63 -0.12 -10.52 -1.37
C MET A 63 -1.10 -9.80 -0.44
N LEU A 64 -1.08 -8.46 -0.43
CA LEU A 64 -2.04 -7.68 0.33
C LEU A 64 -3.48 -7.89 -0.13
N ALA A 65 -3.70 -7.94 -1.45
CA ALA A 65 -5.03 -8.18 -2.01
C ALA A 65 -5.58 -9.57 -1.62
N ALA A 66 -4.71 -10.58 -1.61
CA ALA A 66 -5.07 -11.93 -1.17
C ALA A 66 -5.41 -11.97 0.33
N ASP A 67 -4.60 -11.34 1.17
CA ASP A 67 -4.84 -11.25 2.63
C ASP A 67 -6.16 -10.55 2.95
N VAL A 68 -6.44 -9.41 2.30
CA VAL A 68 -7.70 -8.69 2.52
C VAL A 68 -8.90 -9.33 1.81
N ALA A 69 -8.70 -10.34 0.96
CA ALA A 69 -9.80 -11.12 0.40
C ALA A 69 -10.29 -12.21 1.36
N ASP A 70 -9.46 -12.60 2.36
CA ASP A 70 -9.83 -13.59 3.35
C ASP A 70 -11.09 -13.19 4.15
N GLY A 71 -11.96 -14.17 4.41
CA GLY A 71 -13.18 -13.97 5.20
C GLY A 71 -12.89 -13.57 6.65
N ASP A 72 -11.77 -14.05 7.20
CA ASP A 72 -11.36 -13.83 8.59
C ASP A 72 -10.52 -12.55 8.77
N ASN A 73 -10.31 -11.77 7.70
CA ASN A 73 -9.55 -10.52 7.78
C ASN A 73 -10.28 -9.49 8.67
N ALA A 74 -9.58 -9.00 9.71
CA ALA A 74 -10.12 -8.12 10.73
C ALA A 74 -10.35 -6.65 10.28
N LEU A 75 -9.96 -6.28 9.05
CA LEU A 75 -10.20 -4.94 8.53
C LEU A 75 -11.67 -4.75 8.12
N SER A 76 -12.14 -3.49 8.15
CA SER A 76 -13.48 -3.16 7.67
C SER A 76 -13.62 -3.47 6.17
N LYS A 77 -14.83 -3.86 5.74
CA LYS A 77 -15.16 -4.14 4.34
C LYS A 77 -14.73 -2.99 3.40
N ASP A 78 -14.94 -1.74 3.83
CA ASP A 78 -14.53 -0.56 3.07
C ASP A 78 -13.02 -0.45 2.90
N LEU A 79 -12.24 -0.74 3.94
CA LEU A 79 -10.78 -0.68 3.87
C LEU A 79 -10.24 -1.81 2.99
N ARG A 80 -10.78 -3.02 3.13
CA ARG A 80 -10.46 -4.17 2.28
C ARG A 80 -10.72 -3.86 0.80
N ALA A 81 -11.88 -3.30 0.48
CA ALA A 81 -12.23 -2.90 -0.90
C ALA A 81 -11.27 -1.85 -1.47
N ARG A 82 -10.87 -0.85 -0.67
CA ARG A 82 -9.89 0.17 -1.08
C ARG A 82 -8.52 -0.44 -1.37
N ILE A 83 -8.05 -1.36 -0.52
CA ILE A 83 -6.77 -2.06 -0.72
C ILE A 83 -6.82 -2.88 -2.01
N PHE A 84 -7.92 -3.60 -2.25
CA PHE A 84 -8.12 -4.36 -3.48
C PHE A 84 -8.06 -3.47 -4.73
N TYR A 85 -8.77 -2.34 -4.73
CA TYR A 85 -8.72 -1.36 -5.83
C TYR A 85 -7.32 -0.80 -6.06
N LEU A 86 -6.56 -0.49 -4.99
CA LEU A 86 -5.19 -0.01 -5.12
C LEU A 86 -4.24 -1.08 -5.68
N ALA A 87 -4.47 -2.36 -5.37
CA ALA A 87 -3.71 -3.46 -5.95
C ALA A 87 -3.94 -3.57 -7.46
N GLU A 88 -5.20 -3.51 -7.90
CA GLU A 88 -5.58 -3.51 -9.32
C GLU A 88 -4.96 -2.31 -10.06
N PHE A 89 -5.15 -1.10 -9.52
CA PHE A 89 -4.53 0.11 -10.08
C PHE A 89 -3.02 -0.03 -10.21
N THR A 90 -2.35 -0.55 -9.18
CA THR A 90 -0.90 -0.73 -9.17
C THR A 90 -0.45 -1.72 -10.24
N HIS A 91 -1.19 -2.80 -10.43
CA HIS A 91 -0.92 -3.78 -11.48
C HIS A 91 -0.96 -3.13 -12.86
N ASP A 92 -2.09 -2.49 -13.18
CA ASP A 92 -2.33 -1.86 -14.48
C ASP A 92 -1.37 -0.71 -14.78
N TYR A 93 -1.16 0.16 -13.79
CA TYR A 93 -0.33 1.35 -13.98
C TYR A 93 1.15 0.99 -14.09
N SER A 94 1.61 -0.07 -13.41
CA SER A 94 2.97 -0.58 -13.60
C SER A 94 3.21 -1.05 -15.04
N GLY A 95 2.22 -1.64 -15.70
CA GLY A 95 2.29 -1.97 -17.13
C GLY A 95 2.48 -0.71 -17.98
N LYS A 96 1.73 0.36 -17.69
CA LYS A 96 1.85 1.66 -18.40
C LYS A 96 3.24 2.28 -18.23
N VAL A 97 3.85 2.18 -17.05
CA VAL A 97 5.23 2.65 -16.84
C VAL A 97 6.20 1.90 -17.75
N LEU A 98 6.08 0.56 -17.81
CA LEU A 98 7.00 -0.29 -18.56
C LEU A 98 6.84 -0.19 -20.08
N SER A 99 5.61 -0.13 -20.58
CA SER A 99 5.34 -0.19 -22.02
C SER A 99 5.11 1.16 -22.67
N LYS A 100 4.73 2.20 -21.90
CA LYS A 100 4.37 3.53 -22.41
C LYS A 100 5.23 4.65 -21.84
N GLY A 101 6.24 4.33 -21.03
CA GLY A 101 7.11 5.33 -20.40
C GLY A 101 6.37 6.27 -19.45
N ALA A 102 5.24 5.83 -18.87
CA ALA A 102 4.51 6.63 -17.89
C ALA A 102 5.38 6.91 -16.64
N SER A 103 5.11 8.03 -15.97
CA SER A 103 5.83 8.41 -14.75
C SER A 103 5.59 7.42 -13.61
N ILE A 104 6.62 7.14 -12.79
CA ILE A 104 6.46 6.30 -11.59
C ILE A 104 5.75 7.03 -10.43
N ALA A 105 5.53 8.34 -10.53
CA ALA A 105 5.06 9.17 -9.42
C ALA A 105 3.76 8.66 -8.76
N PRO A 106 2.72 8.24 -9.51
CA PRO A 106 1.48 7.76 -8.88
C PRO A 106 1.68 6.50 -8.02
N LEU A 107 2.51 5.56 -8.49
CA LEU A 107 2.81 4.34 -7.73
C LEU A 107 3.55 4.66 -6.43
N VAL A 108 4.46 5.63 -6.49
CA VAL A 108 5.23 6.08 -5.33
C VAL A 108 4.36 6.81 -4.31
N GLU A 109 3.42 7.64 -4.76
CA GLU A 109 2.46 8.33 -3.90
C GLU A 109 1.54 7.34 -3.16
N ILE A 110 1.07 6.31 -3.87
CA ILE A 110 0.26 5.23 -3.30
C ILE A 110 1.05 4.48 -2.21
N ASN A 111 2.29 4.07 -2.50
CA ASN A 111 3.13 3.40 -1.50
C ASN A 111 3.40 4.31 -0.29
N ALA A 112 3.61 5.61 -0.52
CA ALA A 112 3.79 6.57 0.57
C ALA A 112 2.52 6.73 1.42
N ALA A 113 1.33 6.70 0.80
CA ALA A 113 0.05 6.72 1.52
C ALA A 113 -0.14 5.47 2.37
N MET A 114 0.17 4.29 1.85
CA MET A 114 0.15 3.03 2.60
C MET A 114 1.10 3.08 3.79
N MET A 115 2.35 3.50 3.59
CA MET A 115 3.33 3.66 4.66
C MET A 115 2.87 4.62 5.77
N ARG A 116 2.17 5.73 5.41
CA ARG A 116 1.56 6.63 6.41
C ARG A 116 0.45 5.94 7.19
N GLY A 117 -0.41 5.16 6.53
CA GLY A 117 -1.46 4.37 7.20
C GLY A 117 -0.90 3.32 8.16
N LEU A 118 0.19 2.64 7.76
CA LEU A 118 0.89 1.67 8.61
C LEU A 118 1.51 2.31 9.85
N ARG A 119 2.06 3.54 9.74
CA ARG A 119 2.60 4.31 10.88
C ARG A 119 1.51 4.83 11.82
N GLY A 120 0.33 5.20 11.31
CA GLY A 120 -0.75 5.84 12.07
C GLY A 120 -1.54 4.92 13.01
N THR A 121 -1.24 3.62 13.04
CA THR A 121 -1.91 2.61 13.88
C THR A 121 -0.98 2.08 14.98
N GLY A 122 -0.18 2.96 15.58
CA GLY A 122 0.50 2.69 16.86
C GLY A 122 -0.44 2.97 18.04
N PRO A 123 -0.25 2.33 19.21
CA PRO A 123 -1.08 2.62 20.38
C PRO A 123 -1.00 4.12 20.67
N LYS A 124 -2.16 4.79 20.68
CA LYS A 124 -2.26 6.14 21.24
C LYS A 124 -2.00 6.00 22.74
N THR A 125 -0.86 6.54 23.18
CA THR A 125 -0.59 6.79 24.60
C THR A 125 -1.55 7.82 25.15
#